data_AF-A0A0F9LA25-F1
#
_entry.id   AF-A0A0F9LA25-F1
#
_cell.length_a   1.000
_cell.length_b   1.000
_cell.length_c   1.000
_cell.angle_alpha   90.00
_cell.angle_beta   90.00
_cell.angle_gamma   90.00
#
_symmetry.space_group_name_H-M   'P 1'
#
loop_
_entity.id
_entity.type
_entity.pdbx_description
1 polymer ?
#
loop_
_entity_poly.entity_id
_entity_poly.type
_entity_poly.pdbx_seq_one_letter_code
_entity_poly.pdbx_strand_id
1 'polypeptide(L)' 'MGIRIFVYDGREFPDPDADLSVDDVREHMTNFFPELSNAETKQSKRGEDEIIEFKKRVGVKGSTC' A
#
# COMPACT_ATOMS: atom_id res chain seq x y z
N MET A 1 -0.74 -15.14 15.09
CA MET A 1 -0.91 -14.97 13.63
C MET A 1 -1.03 -13.47 13.43
N GLY A 2 0.07 -12.79 13.12
CA GLY A 2 0.05 -11.34 12.98
C GLY A 2 -0.78 -10.96 11.76
N ILE A 3 -1.66 -9.98 11.90
CA ILE A 3 -2.38 -9.42 10.75
C ILE A 3 -1.52 -8.33 10.12
N ARG A 4 -1.58 -8.28 8.79
CA ARG A 4 -0.96 -7.20 8.01
C ARG A 4 -2.02 -6.15 7.72
N ILE A 5 -1.64 -4.90 7.91
CA ILE A 5 -2.50 -3.75 7.71
C ILE A 5 -1.82 -2.86 6.68
N PHE A 6 -2.46 -2.68 5.54
CA PHE A 6 -1.96 -1.84 4.47
C PHE A 6 -2.56 -0.46 4.58
N VAL A 7 -1.74 0.55 4.83
CA VAL A 7 -2.19 1.93 4.95
C VAL A 7 -1.91 2.65 3.65
N TYR A 8 -2.94 3.14 2.99
CA TYR A 8 -2.82 3.87 1.73
C TYR A 8 -3.71 5.12 1.76
N ASP A 9 -3.13 6.29 1.49
CA ASP A 9 -3.87 7.57 1.44
C ASP A 9 -4.67 7.86 2.73
N GLY A 10 -4.14 7.44 3.89
CA GLY A 10 -4.83 7.54 5.17
C GLY A 10 -5.99 6.55 5.37
N ARG A 11 -6.15 5.58 4.47
CA ARG A 11 -7.08 4.47 4.63
C ARG A 11 -6.33 3.20 5.01
N GLU A 12 -6.85 2.52 6.01
CA GLU A 12 -6.33 1.24 6.47
C GLU A 12 -7.11 0.13 5.76
N PHE A 13 -6.38 -0.70 5.03
CA PHE A 13 -6.90 -1.86 4.34
C PHE A 13 -6.41 -3.11 5.07
N PRO A 14 -7.32 -4.02 5.44
CA PRO A 14 -6.90 -5.34 5.89
C PRO A 14 -6.20 -6.07 4.74
N ASP A 15 -5.25 -6.93 5.10
CA ASP A 15 -4.59 -7.81 4.14
C ASP A 15 -5.64 -8.57 3.31
N PRO A 16 -5.66 -8.39 1.98
CA PRO A 16 -6.67 -9.04 1.14
C PRO A 16 -6.46 -10.56 1.11
N ASP A 17 -5.22 -11.01 1.25
CA ASP A 17 -4.88 -12.43 1.25
C ASP A 17 -3.58 -12.70 2.02
N ALA A 18 -3.67 -13.50 3.08
CA ALA A 18 -2.55 -13.81 3.96
C ALA A 18 -1.51 -14.76 3.33
N ASP A 19 -1.82 -15.35 2.18
CA ASP A 19 -0.89 -16.18 1.41
C ASP A 19 -0.01 -15.33 0.47
N LEU A 20 -0.51 -14.18 0.02
CA LEU A 20 0.21 -13.29 -0.91
C LEU A 20 1.33 -12.55 -0.18
N SER A 21 2.44 -12.25 -0.85
CA SER A 21 3.49 -11.41 -0.26
C SER A 21 3.16 -9.92 -0.38
N VAL A 22 3.80 -9.06 0.41
CA VAL A 22 3.62 -7.59 0.34
C VAL A 22 3.83 -7.05 -1.07
N ASP A 23 4.77 -7.63 -1.82
CA ASP A 23 5.05 -7.26 -3.21
C ASP A 23 3.90 -7.65 -4.16
N ASP A 24 3.32 -8.83 -3.96
CA ASP A 24 2.20 -9.35 -4.75
C ASP A 24 0.91 -8.53 -4.48
N VAL A 25 0.64 -8.23 -3.20
CA VAL A 25 -0.44 -7.31 -2.81
C VAL A 25 -0.23 -5.93 -3.43
N ARG A 26 1.01 -5.42 -3.48
CA ARG A 26 1.33 -4.15 -4.13
C ARG A 26 1.09 -4.20 -5.63
N GLU A 27 1.47 -5.28 -6.31
CA GLU A 27 1.24 -5.46 -7.75
C GLU A 27 -0.26 -5.55 -8.05
N HIS A 28 -1.00 -6.32 -7.27
CA HIS A 28 -2.46 -6.37 -7.33
C HIS A 28 -3.09 -5.00 -7.09
N MET A 29 -2.69 -4.29 -6.04
CA MET A 29 -3.18 -2.94 -5.77
C MET A 29 -2.77 -1.95 -6.87
N THR A 30 -1.65 -2.18 -7.56
CA THR A 30 -1.21 -1.35 -8.71
C THR A 30 -2.14 -1.50 -9.91
N ASN A 31 -2.74 -2.68 -10.12
CA ASN A 31 -3.76 -2.86 -11.17
C ASN A 31 -5.00 -1.97 -10.94
N PHE A 32 -5.37 -1.71 -9.68
CA PHE A 32 -6.48 -0.82 -9.33
C PHE A 32 -6.03 0.64 -9.20
N PHE A 33 -4.85 0.86 -8.62
CA PHE A 33 -4.26 2.17 -8.33
C PHE A 33 -2.88 2.24 -8.98
N PRO A 34 -2.78 2.62 -10.27
CA PRO A 34 -1.50 2.66 -10.97
C PRO A 34 -0.48 3.63 -10.32
N GLU A 35 -0.95 4.56 -9.49
CA GLU A 35 -0.12 5.41 -8.64
C GLU A 35 0.71 4.66 -7.59
N LEU A 36 0.33 3.42 -7.22
CA LEU A 36 1.10 2.55 -6.33
C LEU A 36 2.34 1.94 -6.99
N SER A 37 2.36 1.87 -8.32
CA SER A 37 3.54 1.39 -9.08
C SER A 37 4.80 2.19 -8.73
N ASN A 38 4.65 3.51 -8.51
CA ASN A 38 5.72 4.42 -8.11
C ASN A 38 5.62 4.88 -6.65
N ALA A 39 4.73 4.26 -5.86
CA ALA A 39 4.61 4.56 -4.44
C ALA A 39 5.80 4.00 -3.67
N GLU A 40 6.15 4.70 -2.59
CA GLU A 40 7.13 4.24 -1.62
C GLU A 40 6.45 3.33 -0.61
N THR A 41 7.00 2.14 -0.41
CA THR A 41 6.48 1.16 0.55
C THR A 41 7.25 1.29 1.86
N LYS A 42 6.55 1.56 2.95
CA LYS A 42 7.13 1.69 4.28
C LYS A 42 6.58 0.65 5.21
N GLN A 43 7.44 -0.29 5.58
CA GLN A 43 7.10 -1.37 6.51
C GLN A 43 7.37 -0.88 7.94
N SER A 44 6.36 -0.97 8.80
CA SER A 44 6.42 -0.65 10.22
C SER A 44 5.80 -1.79 11.01
N LYS A 45 6.37 -2.09 12.17
CA LYS A 45 5.88 -3.17 13.03
C LYS A 45 5.19 -2.53 14.22
N ARG A 46 3.94 -2.92 14.49
CA ARG A 46 3.16 -2.42 15.62
C ARG A 46 2.80 -3.61 16.51
N GLY A 47 3.70 -3.96 17.43
CA GLY A 47 3.50 -5.09 18.32
C GLY A 47 3.52 -6.42 17.56
N GLU A 48 2.38 -7.10 17.50
CA GLU A 48 2.18 -8.36 16.76
C GLU A 48 1.74 -8.15 15.30
N ASP A 49 1.40 -6.91 14.92
CA ASP A 49 0.88 -6.58 13.59
C ASP A 49 1.94 -5.91 12.71
N GLU A 50 1.91 -6.20 11.41
CA GLU A 50 2.75 -5.54 10.41
C GLU A 50 1.95 -4.48 9.67
N ILE A 51 2.40 -3.25 9.74
CA ILE A 51 1.79 -2.10 9.08
C ILE A 51 2.62 -1.75 7.86
N ILE A 52 2.03 -1.88 6.68
CA ILE A 52 2.66 -1.54 5.41
C ILE A 52 2.00 -0.26 4.91
N GLU A 53 2.70 0.85 5.06
CA GLU A 53 2.24 2.14 4.55
C GLU A 53 2.70 2.34 3.10
N PHE A 54 1.77 2.46 2.17
CA PHE A 54 2.03 2.84 0.80
C PHE A 54 1.86 4.34 0.62
N LYS A 55 2.98 5.01 0.37
CA LYS A 55 3.01 6.45 0.14
C LYS A 55 3.04 6.73 -1.36
N LYS A 56 1.87 7.04 -1.94
CA LYS A 56 1.79 7.46 -3.34
C LYS A 56 2.69 8.66 -3.60
N ARG A 57 3.49 8.58 -4.67
CA ARG A 57 4.03 9.77 -5.32
C ARG A 57 2.99 10.25 -6.31
N VAL A 58 2.03 11.05 -5.83
CA VAL A 58 1.23 11.86 -6.76
C VAL A 58 2.17 12.89 -7.35
N GLY A 59 2.72 12.58 -8.52
CA GLY A 59 3.06 13.62 -9.46
C GLY A 59 1.75 14.31 -9.77
N VAL A 60 1.55 15.51 -9.24
CA VAL A 60 0.50 16.41 -9.70
C VAL A 60 0.69 16.55 -11.20
N LYS A 61 -0.01 15.74 -12.00
CA LYS A 61 -0.20 16.04 -13.40
C LYS A 61 -1.10 17.27 -13.37
N GLY A 62 -0.46 18.44 -13.39
CA GLY A 62 -1.12 19.73 -13.41
C GLY A 62 -2.17 19.70 -14.50
N SER A 63 -3.43 19.61 -14.10
CA SER A 63 -4.56 20.06 -14.89
C SER A 63 -4.63 21.58 -14.72
N THR A 64 -3.62 22.26 -15.25
CA THR A 64 -3.61 23.68 -15.59
C THR A 64 -3.15 23.64 -17.03
N CYS A 65 -3.93 24.00 -18.04
CA CYS A 65 -4.98 25.02 -18.18
C CYS A 65 -5.81 24.71 -19.44
#